data_AF-A0A1F2QGK9-F1
#
_entry.id   AF-A0A1F2QGK9-F1
#
_cell.length_a   1.000
_cell.length_b   1.000
_cell.length_c   1.000
_cell.angle_alpha   90.00
_cell.angle_beta   90.00
_cell.angle_gamma   90.00
#
_symmetry.space_group_name_H-M   'P 1'
#
loop_
_entity.id
_entity.type
_entity.pdbx_description
1 polymer ?
#
loop_
_entity_poly.entity_id
_entity_poly.type
_entity_poly.pdbx_seq_one_letter_code
_entity_poly.pdbx_strand_id
1 'polypeptide(L)'
;MAEIQSVLRPLEHFETLMQEIYAKLAQKFGGDTDAAALFRRLAFEERSHVGQVQFLRRIARQNPSHFSEVDVDLEAIQREVEQIERVHAAADQLSLREAVVLSIEFESGVAEVHSRPAIAGSNREVGTMLRSLHNADLKHYTSLVEFARKRGFRTK
;
A
#
# COMPACT_ATOMS: atom_id res chain seq x y z
N MET A 1 -18.89 10.81 4.39
CA MET A 1 -18.54 11.01 2.97
C MET A 1 -17.42 12.03 2.88
N ALA A 2 -16.42 11.77 2.04
CA ALA A 2 -15.16 12.48 1.99
C ALA A 2 -14.90 13.07 0.60
N GLU A 3 -14.28 14.25 0.56
CA GLU A 3 -13.76 14.79 -0.70
C GLU A 3 -12.62 13.91 -1.21
N ILE A 4 -12.60 13.63 -2.52
CA ILE A 4 -11.62 12.71 -3.12
C ILE A 4 -10.16 13.04 -2.77
N GLN A 5 -9.80 14.33 -2.67
CA GLN A 5 -8.44 14.76 -2.31
C GLN A 5 -8.07 14.42 -0.86
N SER A 6 -9.05 14.39 0.05
CA SER A 6 -8.84 14.01 1.44
C SER A 6 -8.53 12.52 1.62
N VAL A 7 -8.93 11.69 0.64
CA VAL A 7 -8.63 10.25 0.59
C VAL A 7 -7.30 10.00 -0.15
N LEU A 8 -7.13 10.60 -1.32
CA LEU A 8 -5.97 10.32 -2.17
C LEU A 8 -4.64 10.81 -1.59
N ARG A 9 -4.65 11.85 -0.74
CA ARG A 9 -3.43 12.37 -0.10
C ARG A 9 -2.84 11.36 0.91
N PRO A 10 -3.60 10.89 1.92
CA PRO A 10 -3.16 9.81 2.79
C PRO A 10 -2.77 8.55 2.03
N LEU A 11 -3.53 8.18 0.98
CA LEU A 11 -3.21 7.01 0.19
C LEU A 11 -1.85 7.15 -0.50
N GLU A 12 -1.56 8.28 -1.17
CA GLU A 12 -0.23 8.47 -1.77
C GLU A 12 0.90 8.37 -0.75
N HIS A 13 0.70 8.94 0.44
CA HIS A 13 1.68 8.88 1.51
C HIS A 13 1.90 7.45 1.99
N PHE A 14 0.83 6.67 2.14
CA PHE A 14 0.90 5.26 2.48
C PHE A 14 1.72 4.45 1.46
N GLU A 15 1.41 4.57 0.16
CA GLU A 15 2.13 3.86 -0.93
C GLU A 15 3.62 4.26 -0.96
N THR A 16 3.90 5.53 -0.70
CA THR A 16 5.27 6.04 -0.64
C THR A 16 6.04 5.40 0.50
N LEU A 17 5.42 5.29 1.69
CA LEU A 17 6.03 4.64 2.84
C LEU A 17 6.20 3.13 2.62
N MET A 18 5.25 2.44 1.99
CA MET A 18 5.39 1.02 1.62
C MET A 18 6.61 0.82 0.71
N GLN A 19 6.72 1.64 -0.35
CA GLN A 19 7.84 1.61 -1.28
C GLN A 19 9.19 1.84 -0.58
N GLU A 20 9.27 2.79 0.36
CA GLU A 20 10.47 3.10 1.13
C GLU A 20 10.82 1.99 2.14
N ILE A 21 9.84 1.47 2.86
CA ILE A 21 10.00 0.34 3.78
C ILE A 21 10.56 -0.86 3.02
N TYR A 22 9.95 -1.25 1.91
CA TYR A 22 10.40 -2.40 1.14
C TYR A 22 11.82 -2.20 0.59
N ALA A 23 12.17 -1.00 0.14
CA ALA A 23 13.55 -0.71 -0.28
C ALA A 23 14.55 -0.85 0.87
N LYS A 24 14.21 -0.37 2.08
CA LYS A 24 15.05 -0.52 3.28
C LYS A 24 15.19 -1.98 3.71
N LEU A 25 14.09 -2.73 3.75
CA LEU A 25 14.09 -4.15 4.13
C LEU A 25 14.90 -4.99 3.13
N ALA A 26 14.81 -4.68 1.83
CA ALA A 26 15.62 -5.30 0.79
C ALA A 26 17.13 -5.11 1.03
N GLN A 27 17.55 -3.92 1.46
CA GLN A 27 18.94 -3.63 1.79
C GLN A 27 19.36 -4.35 3.07
N LYS A 28 18.55 -4.24 4.14
CA LYS A 28 18.81 -4.82 5.46
C LYS A 28 18.96 -6.34 5.42
N PHE A 29 18.09 -7.03 4.67
CA PHE A 29 18.13 -8.49 4.55
C PHE A 29 18.96 -8.96 3.36
N GLY A 30 19.90 -8.15 2.85
CA GLY A 30 20.74 -8.48 1.69
C GLY A 30 21.54 -9.78 1.80
N GLY A 31 21.81 -10.26 3.03
CA GLY A 31 22.44 -11.57 3.28
C GLY A 31 21.50 -12.78 3.10
N ASP A 32 20.19 -12.54 3.03
CA ASP A 32 19.16 -13.52 2.72
C ASP A 32 18.59 -13.23 1.32
N THR A 33 19.11 -13.93 0.31
CA THR A 33 18.83 -13.64 -1.11
C THR A 33 17.33 -13.66 -1.42
N ASP A 34 16.56 -14.59 -0.85
CA ASP A 34 15.13 -14.73 -1.11
C ASP A 34 14.35 -13.56 -0.48
N ALA A 35 14.66 -13.21 0.77
CA ALA A 35 14.03 -12.08 1.45
C ALA A 35 14.34 -10.76 0.73
N ALA A 36 15.61 -10.54 0.39
CA ALA A 36 16.03 -9.35 -0.33
C ALA A 36 15.39 -9.27 -1.73
N ALA A 37 15.25 -10.39 -2.44
CA ALA A 37 14.59 -10.43 -3.74
C ALA A 37 13.08 -10.12 -3.63
N LEU A 38 12.39 -10.67 -2.64
CA LEU A 38 10.98 -10.38 -2.37
C LEU A 38 10.77 -8.88 -2.14
N PHE A 39 11.49 -8.30 -1.17
CA PHE A 39 11.32 -6.88 -0.84
C PHE A 39 11.76 -5.94 -1.97
N ARG A 40 12.79 -6.29 -2.77
CA ARG A 40 13.13 -5.49 -3.96
C ARG A 40 12.02 -5.47 -4.98
N ARG A 41 11.38 -6.62 -5.20
CA ARG A 41 10.26 -6.73 -6.14
C ARG A 41 9.09 -5.89 -5.66
N LEU A 42 8.68 -6.03 -4.40
CA LEU A 42 7.60 -5.25 -3.80
C LEU A 42 7.89 -3.74 -3.87
N ALA A 43 9.10 -3.30 -3.49
CA ALA A 43 9.49 -1.89 -3.61
C ALA A 43 9.38 -1.34 -5.04
N PHE A 44 9.72 -2.15 -6.04
CA PHE A 44 9.59 -1.78 -7.44
C PHE A 44 8.12 -1.68 -7.87
N GLU A 45 7.29 -2.62 -7.44
CA GLU A 45 5.85 -2.64 -7.72
C GLU A 45 5.14 -1.45 -7.06
N GLU A 46 5.42 -1.15 -5.78
CA GLU A 46 4.87 0.01 -5.06
C GLU A 46 5.21 1.35 -5.69
N ARG A 47 6.38 1.47 -6.34
CA ARG A 47 6.72 2.69 -7.08
C ARG A 47 5.72 2.97 -8.21
N SER A 48 5.15 1.92 -8.81
CA SER A 48 4.08 2.07 -9.80
C SER A 48 2.80 2.59 -9.14
N HIS A 49 2.47 2.10 -7.95
CA HIS A 49 1.30 2.54 -7.20
C HIS A 49 1.37 4.03 -6.86
N VAL A 50 2.50 4.50 -6.32
CA VAL A 50 2.77 5.92 -6.07
C VAL A 50 2.50 6.77 -7.32
N GLY A 51 3.04 6.36 -8.48
CA GLY A 51 2.85 7.08 -9.74
C GLY A 51 1.39 7.13 -10.20
N GLN A 52 0.63 6.06 -10.00
CA GLN A 52 -0.78 5.98 -10.35
C GLN A 52 -1.65 6.84 -9.42
N VAL A 53 -1.40 6.82 -8.11
CA VAL A 53 -2.13 7.68 -7.16
C VAL A 53 -1.82 9.16 -7.41
N GLN A 54 -0.56 9.51 -7.71
CA GLN A 54 -0.18 10.87 -8.11
C GLN A 54 -0.89 11.33 -9.38
N PHE A 55 -1.00 10.46 -10.38
CA PHE A 55 -1.76 10.73 -11.59
C PHE A 55 -3.23 10.97 -11.27
N LEU A 56 -3.85 10.11 -10.46
CA LEU A 56 -5.24 10.24 -10.05
C LEU A 56 -5.49 11.55 -9.28
N ARG A 57 -4.62 11.92 -8.36
CA ARG A 57 -4.70 13.21 -7.65
C ARG A 57 -4.68 14.39 -8.62
N ARG A 58 -3.86 14.32 -9.67
CA ARG A 58 -3.79 15.37 -10.70
C ARG A 58 -5.10 15.50 -11.46
N ILE A 59 -5.68 14.38 -11.90
CA ILE A 59 -6.97 14.34 -12.60
C ILE A 59 -8.09 14.86 -11.69
N ALA A 60 -8.15 14.41 -10.43
CA ALA A 60 -9.14 14.85 -9.46
C ALA A 60 -9.04 16.34 -9.12
N ARG A 61 -7.83 16.92 -9.11
CA ARG A 61 -7.64 18.36 -8.91
C ARG A 61 -8.07 19.18 -10.12
N GLN A 62 -7.85 18.66 -11.33
CA GLN A 62 -8.22 19.34 -12.58
C GLN A 62 -9.71 19.25 -12.88
N ASN A 63 -10.37 18.18 -12.43
CA ASN A 63 -11.77 17.88 -12.74
C ASN A 63 -12.56 17.49 -11.48
N PRO A 64 -12.64 18.36 -10.46
CA PRO A 64 -13.25 17.99 -9.17
C PRO A 64 -14.73 17.59 -9.30
N SER A 65 -15.46 18.19 -10.23
CA SER A 65 -16.88 17.86 -10.51
C SER A 65 -17.09 16.48 -11.14
N HIS A 66 -16.02 15.82 -11.61
CA HIS A 66 -16.09 14.47 -12.20
C HIS A 66 -15.93 13.35 -11.15
N PHE A 67 -15.75 13.70 -9.88
CA PHE A 67 -15.65 12.75 -8.78
C PHE A 67 -16.82 12.99 -7.84
N SER A 68 -17.63 11.96 -7.62
CA SER A 68 -18.61 12.00 -6.53
C SER A 68 -17.90 11.94 -5.18
N GLU A 69 -18.63 12.23 -4.11
CA GLU A 69 -18.14 11.98 -2.76
C GLU A 69 -17.78 10.50 -2.59
N VAL A 70 -16.71 10.24 -1.82
CA VAL A 70 -16.20 8.90 -1.56
C VAL A 70 -16.65 8.47 -0.17
N ASP A 71 -17.28 7.29 -0.08
CA ASP A 71 -17.68 6.72 1.21
C ASP A 71 -16.55 5.83 1.77
N VAL A 72 -15.68 6.44 2.57
CA VAL A 72 -14.55 5.78 3.23
C VAL A 72 -14.39 6.29 4.66
N ASP A 73 -13.86 5.42 5.52
CA ASP A 73 -13.41 5.79 6.86
C ASP A 73 -12.04 6.47 6.78
N LEU A 74 -12.05 7.79 6.68
CA LEU A 74 -10.83 8.61 6.66
C LEU A 74 -9.99 8.46 7.93
N GLU A 75 -10.62 8.26 9.09
CA GLU A 75 -9.88 8.09 10.34
C GLU A 75 -9.13 6.77 10.36
N ALA A 76 -9.73 5.70 9.81
CA ALA A 76 -9.04 4.41 9.66
C ALA A 76 -7.80 4.54 8.76
N ILE A 77 -7.92 5.22 7.61
CA ILE A 77 -6.77 5.47 6.72
C ILE A 77 -5.69 6.28 7.43
N GLN A 78 -6.06 7.32 8.19
CA GLN A 78 -5.10 8.13 8.94
C GLN A 78 -4.38 7.33 10.03
N ARG A 79 -5.11 6.51 10.80
CA ARG A 79 -4.52 5.63 11.82
C ARG A 79 -3.54 4.63 11.21
N GLU A 80 -3.87 4.10 10.04
CA GLU A 80 -3.01 3.17 9.31
C GLU A 80 -1.76 3.86 8.78
N VAL A 81 -1.90 5.09 8.24
CA VAL A 81 -0.76 5.95 7.87
C VAL A 81 0.17 6.20 9.06
N GLU A 82 -0.36 6.57 10.22
CA GLU A 82 0.45 6.77 11.44
C GLU A 82 1.15 5.47 11.88
N GLN A 83 0.51 4.31 11.69
CA GLN A 83 1.12 3.02 11.98
C GLN A 83 2.29 2.73 11.04
N ILE A 84 2.12 2.91 9.73
CA ILE A 84 3.19 2.66 8.77
C ILE A 84 4.34 3.67 8.92
N GLU A 85 4.08 4.92 9.32
CA GLU A 85 5.14 5.88 9.66
C GLU A 85 6.02 5.40 10.82
N ARG A 86 5.39 4.87 11.88
CA ARG A 86 6.13 4.29 13.01
C ARG A 86 6.96 3.08 12.58
N VAL A 87 6.41 2.22 11.73
CA VAL A 87 7.15 1.06 11.19
C VAL A 87 8.29 1.51 10.29
N HIS A 88 8.09 2.53 9.46
CA HIS A 88 9.12 3.10 8.60
C HIS A 88 10.30 3.65 9.42
N ALA A 89 10.02 4.36 10.51
CA ALA A 89 11.03 4.87 11.43
C ALA A 89 11.81 3.73 12.14
N ALA A 90 11.14 2.61 12.42
CA ALA A 90 11.72 1.45 13.10
C ALA A 90 12.21 0.34 12.15
N ALA A 91 12.17 0.52 10.84
CA ALA A 91 12.38 -0.55 9.85
C ALA A 91 13.74 -1.26 10.02
N ASP A 92 14.78 -0.51 10.40
CA ASP A 92 16.12 -1.03 10.64
C ASP A 92 16.24 -1.91 11.89
N GLN A 93 15.24 -1.90 12.77
CA GLN A 93 15.21 -2.69 14.00
C GLN A 93 14.38 -3.97 13.86
N LEU A 94 13.57 -4.09 12.80
CA LEU A 94 12.70 -5.25 12.60
C LEU A 94 13.51 -6.53 12.34
N SER A 95 13.11 -7.62 12.96
CA SER A 95 13.51 -8.96 12.49
C SER A 95 12.82 -9.27 11.15
N LEU A 96 13.35 -10.25 10.40
CA LEU A 96 12.72 -10.68 9.15
C LEU A 96 11.27 -11.14 9.37
N ARG A 97 11.02 -11.84 10.49
CA ARG A 97 9.67 -12.29 10.84
C ARG A 97 8.74 -11.10 11.07
N GLU A 98 9.15 -10.12 11.87
CA GLU A 98 8.33 -8.93 12.15
C GLU A 98 8.07 -8.12 10.87
N ALA A 99 9.11 -7.92 10.06
CA ALA A 99 8.99 -7.24 8.78
C ALA A 99 7.93 -7.90 7.89
N VAL A 100 8.02 -9.21 7.67
CA VAL A 100 7.05 -9.94 6.83
C VAL A 100 5.64 -9.89 7.42
N VAL A 101 5.47 -10.07 8.73
CA VAL A 101 4.15 -10.05 9.36
C VAL A 101 3.51 -8.67 9.25
N LEU A 102 4.26 -7.60 9.52
CA LEU A 102 3.77 -6.22 9.39
C LEU A 102 3.43 -5.89 7.93
N SER A 103 4.24 -6.33 6.97
CA SER A 103 3.92 -6.15 5.55
C SER A 103 2.61 -6.82 5.17
N ILE A 104 2.33 -8.02 5.68
CA ILE A 104 1.04 -8.70 5.44
C ILE A 104 -0.13 -7.91 6.05
N GLU A 105 0.06 -7.35 7.25
CA GLU A 105 -0.96 -6.53 7.90
C GLU A 105 -1.28 -5.27 7.08
N PHE A 106 -0.27 -4.59 6.53
CA PHE A 106 -0.48 -3.42 5.67
C PHE A 106 -1.13 -3.79 4.33
N GLU A 107 -0.69 -4.88 3.70
CA GLU A 107 -1.21 -5.34 2.39
C GLU A 107 -2.65 -5.89 2.45
N SER A 108 -3.20 -6.01 3.66
CA SER A 108 -4.59 -6.40 3.90
C SER A 108 -5.38 -5.33 4.65
N GLY A 109 -4.79 -4.15 4.82
CA GLY A 109 -5.36 -3.07 5.60
C GLY A 109 -6.37 -2.22 4.84
N VAL A 110 -6.88 -1.19 5.53
CA VAL A 110 -8.04 -0.40 5.07
C VAL A 110 -7.65 0.48 3.89
N ALA A 111 -6.44 1.03 3.90
CA ALA A 111 -5.88 1.87 2.85
C ALA A 111 -5.93 1.17 1.48
N GLU A 112 -5.61 -0.12 1.42
CA GLU A 112 -5.59 -0.88 0.17
C GLU A 112 -6.94 -1.54 -0.16
N VAL A 113 -7.57 -2.18 0.83
CA VAL A 113 -8.75 -3.04 0.60
C VAL A 113 -10.04 -2.24 0.45
N HIS A 114 -10.17 -1.10 1.14
CA HIS A 114 -11.44 -0.35 1.19
C HIS A 114 -11.41 0.97 0.43
N SER A 115 -10.27 1.68 0.41
CA SER A 115 -10.17 2.97 -0.29
C SER A 115 -10.34 2.83 -1.79
N ARG A 116 -9.65 1.86 -2.40
CA ARG A 116 -9.60 1.76 -3.87
C ARG A 116 -10.95 1.42 -4.50
N PRO A 117 -11.74 0.46 -3.99
CA PRO A 117 -13.08 0.20 -4.51
C PRO A 117 -14.02 1.40 -4.35
N ALA A 118 -13.94 2.11 -3.22
CA ALA A 118 -14.76 3.29 -2.98
C ALA A 118 -14.42 4.43 -3.96
N ILE A 119 -13.12 4.67 -4.21
CA ILE A 119 -12.68 5.65 -5.21
C ILE A 119 -13.09 5.19 -6.64
N ALA A 120 -13.03 3.90 -6.95
CA ALA A 120 -13.46 3.38 -8.25
C ALA A 120 -14.96 3.60 -8.51
N GLY A 121 -15.78 3.63 -7.46
CA GLY A 121 -17.19 4.00 -7.54
C GLY A 121 -17.42 5.48 -7.85
N SER A 122 -16.47 6.35 -7.52
CA SER A 122 -16.61 7.81 -7.69
C SER A 122 -16.36 8.32 -9.11
N ASN A 123 -15.67 7.55 -9.95
CA ASN A 123 -15.40 7.89 -11.34
C ASN A 123 -15.17 6.64 -12.20
N ARG A 124 -16.02 6.44 -13.22
CA ARG A 124 -16.01 5.24 -14.08
C ARG A 124 -14.74 5.09 -14.91
N GLU A 125 -14.16 6.20 -15.39
CA GLU A 125 -12.95 6.18 -16.23
C GLU A 125 -11.73 5.74 -15.40
N VAL A 126 -11.65 6.17 -14.15
CA VAL A 126 -10.58 5.80 -13.22
C VAL A 126 -10.78 4.39 -12.67
N GLY A 127 -12.02 3.89 -12.60
CA GLY A 127 -12.33 2.59 -12.00
C GLY A 127 -11.56 1.41 -12.60
N THR A 128 -11.17 1.43 -13.88
CA THR A 128 -10.33 0.38 -14.47
C THR A 128 -8.91 0.39 -13.93
N MET A 129 -8.31 1.58 -13.76
CA MET A 129 -6.98 1.73 -13.17
C MET A 129 -6.97 1.23 -11.72
N LEU A 130 -7.97 1.61 -10.93
CA LEU A 130 -8.05 1.22 -9.52
C LEU A 130 -8.30 -0.27 -9.31
N ARG A 131 -9.03 -0.93 -10.21
CA ARG A 131 -9.15 -2.40 -10.20
C ARG A 131 -7.81 -3.08 -10.49
N SER A 132 -6.98 -2.49 -11.37
CA SER A 132 -5.63 -3.01 -11.62
C SER A 132 -4.75 -2.90 -10.38
N LEU A 133 -4.83 -1.80 -9.64
CA LEU A 133 -4.10 -1.58 -8.39
C LEU A 133 -4.53 -2.59 -7.32
N HIS A 134 -5.84 -2.73 -7.09
CA HIS A 134 -6.35 -3.69 -6.12
C HIS A 134 -5.88 -5.14 -6.40
N ASN A 135 -5.80 -5.54 -7.68
CA ASN A 135 -5.28 -6.86 -8.05
C ASN A 135 -3.76 -6.99 -7.86
N ALA A 136 -3.01 -5.89 -7.85
CA ALA A 136 -1.58 -5.89 -7.56
C ALA A 136 -1.34 -6.06 -6.05
N ASP A 137 -2.03 -5.30 -5.21
CA ASP A 137 -2.00 -5.44 -3.75
C ASP A 137 -2.30 -6.89 -3.30
N LEU A 138 -3.35 -7.51 -3.87
CA LEU A 138 -3.67 -8.91 -3.57
C LEU A 138 -2.54 -9.89 -3.92
N LYS A 139 -1.74 -9.59 -4.96
CA LYS A 139 -0.57 -10.41 -5.32
C LYS A 139 0.59 -10.19 -4.37
N HIS A 140 0.78 -8.96 -3.88
CA HIS A 140 1.77 -8.65 -2.85
C HIS A 140 1.44 -9.40 -1.56
N TYR A 141 0.21 -9.24 -1.06
CA TYR A 141 -0.31 -10.00 0.09
C TYR A 141 -0.06 -11.51 -0.07
N THR A 142 -0.49 -12.08 -1.20
CA THR A 142 -0.33 -13.52 -1.46
C THR A 142 1.14 -13.94 -1.45
N SER A 143 2.02 -13.13 -2.07
CA SER A 143 3.46 -13.41 -2.11
C SER A 143 4.11 -13.38 -0.74
N LEU A 144 3.70 -12.44 0.11
CA LEU A 144 4.18 -12.32 1.49
C LEU A 144 3.69 -13.48 2.36
N VAL A 145 2.42 -13.87 2.24
CA VAL A 145 1.86 -15.04 2.94
C VAL A 145 2.56 -16.33 2.52
N GLU A 146 2.80 -16.52 1.22
CA GLU A 146 3.55 -17.67 0.73
C GLU A 146 4.98 -17.70 1.26
N PHE A 147 5.65 -16.55 1.30
CA PHE A 147 6.99 -16.42 1.87
C PHE A 147 6.99 -16.73 3.36
N ALA A 148 6.07 -16.14 4.13
CA ALA A 148 5.89 -16.41 5.56
C ALA A 148 5.71 -17.91 5.83
N ARG A 149 4.84 -18.58 5.06
CA ARG A 149 4.60 -20.02 5.16
C ARG A 149 5.87 -20.83 4.89
N LYS A 150 6.63 -20.51 3.83
CA LYS A 150 7.90 -21.18 3.50
C LYS A 150 8.93 -21.01 4.62
N ARG A 151 8.90 -19.90 5.35
CA ARG A 151 9.78 -19.59 6.48
C ARG A 151 9.26 -20.09 7.84
N GLY A 152 8.06 -20.68 7.89
CA GLY A 152 7.43 -21.12 9.14
C GLY A 152 6.97 -19.98 10.04
N PHE A 153 6.77 -18.78 9.50
CA PHE A 153 6.25 -17.64 10.25
C PHE A 153 4.74 -17.78 10.40
N ARG A 154 4.25 -17.70 11.64
CA ARG A 154 2.81 -17.59 11.90
C ARG A 154 2.34 -16.18 11.54
N THR A 155 1.47 -16.10 10.56
CA THR A 155 0.63 -14.93 10.22
C THR A 155 -0.69 -15.08 10.99
N LYS A 156 -1.28 -13.97 11.44
CA LYS A 156 -2.57 -14.01 12.12
C LYS A 156 -3.71 -14.31 11.15
#